data_AF-E9I1F6-F1
#
_entry.id   AF-E9I1F6-F1
#
_cell.length_a   1.000
_cell.length_b   1.000
_cell.length_c   1.000
_cell.angle_alpha   90.00
_cell.angle_beta   90.00
_cell.angle_gamma   90.00
#
_symmetry.space_group_name_H-M   'P 1'
#
loop_
_entity.id
_entity.type
_entity.pdbx_description
1 polymer ?
#
loop_
_entity_poly.entity_id
_entity_poly.type
_entity_poly.pdbx_seq_one_letter_code
_entity_poly.pdbx_strand_id
1 'polypeptide(L)'
;MFDEMKWEKKLRGQPFLFWVSSHMSIWSQILFNLAVIINLIVAFFYPFDTDGPAPDPGTHLSGLIWAVMLLSAAVAITLPKPSGIRTLIMTVILRLICSAGPQPTLMLLGTATVVLKGVHLLSIMGNAGTFQRSVRKICTDTEIVYHVIHLIFCFLRLSTHSFFFSVLLFDVVYREETLLNVIRSVTRNGRSIVLTAVLAFILVFMFSIIGNGQESRDGRHFQPFGRVSQIIVTSQYGWTANMERIPPPSMGYMAAKKNLEINSDHPIVEALRVKAEADKKDKAVKDLVMLLFETSLLSSGFSLEEPAVHGSRIYRMIKLGLGIDEDDVPAGGEEAKAEEEMPS
;
A
#
# COMPACT_ATOMS: atom_id res chain seq x y z
N MET A 1 -2.13 -37.10 -38.07
CA MET A 1 -1.21 -37.80 -39.00
C MET A 1 -1.69 -37.84 -40.45
N PHE A 2 -2.77 -38.54 -40.84
CA PHE A 2 -3.16 -38.57 -42.27
C PHE A 2 -3.64 -37.21 -42.82
N ASP A 3 -4.52 -36.52 -42.09
CA ASP A 3 -4.99 -35.18 -42.48
C ASP A 3 -3.88 -34.12 -42.44
N GLU A 4 -2.91 -34.32 -41.55
CA GLU A 4 -1.70 -33.50 -41.42
C GLU A 4 -0.79 -33.65 -42.63
N MET A 5 -0.52 -34.88 -43.09
CA MET A 5 0.23 -35.13 -44.33
C MET A 5 -0.48 -34.56 -45.58
N LYS A 6 -1.82 -34.60 -45.62
CA LYS A 6 -2.60 -33.93 -46.68
C LYS A 6 -2.46 -32.42 -46.62
N TRP A 7 -2.48 -31.86 -45.41
CA TRP A 7 -2.30 -30.43 -45.21
C TRP A 7 -0.91 -29.96 -45.64
N GLU A 8 0.16 -30.68 -45.26
CA GLU A 8 1.53 -30.35 -45.68
C GLU A 8 1.68 -30.32 -47.20
N LYS A 9 1.06 -31.27 -47.92
CA LYS A 9 1.05 -31.27 -49.39
C LYS A 9 0.34 -30.03 -49.96
N LYS A 10 -0.79 -29.62 -49.37
CA LYS A 10 -1.50 -28.40 -49.77
C LYS A 10 -0.69 -27.15 -49.47
N LEU A 11 -0.03 -27.11 -48.32
CA LEU A 11 0.81 -25.99 -47.87
C LEU A 11 1.99 -25.78 -48.82
N ARG A 12 2.65 -26.86 -49.26
CA ARG A 12 3.72 -26.79 -50.29
C ARG A 12 3.23 -26.25 -51.64
N GLY A 13 1.92 -26.32 -51.92
CA GLY A 13 1.30 -25.70 -53.09
C GLY A 13 1.12 -24.18 -52.98
N GLN A 14 1.35 -23.60 -51.79
CA GLN A 14 1.22 -22.16 -51.52
C GLN A 14 2.57 -21.58 -51.10
N PRO A 15 3.37 -21.02 -52.02
CA PRO A 15 4.76 -20.67 -51.77
C PRO A 15 4.93 -19.62 -50.67
N PHE A 16 4.02 -18.64 -50.59
CA PHE A 16 4.06 -17.61 -49.53
C PHE A 16 3.79 -18.18 -48.14
N LEU A 17 2.70 -18.94 -47.98
CA LEU A 17 2.34 -19.53 -46.69
C LEU A 17 3.36 -20.56 -46.23
N PHE A 18 3.89 -21.37 -47.16
CA PHE A 18 4.97 -22.29 -46.88
C PHE A 18 6.24 -21.59 -46.40
N TRP A 19 6.64 -20.49 -47.05
CA TRP A 19 7.82 -19.73 -46.63
C TRP A 19 7.62 -19.10 -45.25
N VAL A 20 6.45 -18.51 -44.99
CA VAL A 20 6.15 -17.96 -43.66
C VAL A 20 6.14 -19.05 -42.60
N SER A 21 5.53 -20.20 -42.87
CA SER A 21 5.40 -21.31 -41.92
C SER A 21 6.75 -22.00 -41.65
N SER A 22 7.61 -22.14 -42.67
CA SER A 22 8.92 -22.80 -42.53
C SER A 22 9.90 -22.02 -41.65
N HIS A 23 9.72 -20.70 -41.50
CA HIS A 23 10.61 -19.83 -40.72
C HIS A 23 10.09 -19.51 -39.31
N MET A 24 9.22 -20.36 -38.75
CA MET A 24 8.58 -20.16 -37.43
C MET A 24 9.56 -19.72 -36.33
N SER A 25 10.68 -20.43 -36.15
CA SER A 25 11.66 -20.11 -35.11
C SER A 25 12.37 -18.77 -35.31
N ILE A 26 12.54 -18.35 -36.57
CA ILE A 26 13.19 -17.07 -36.90
C ILE A 26 12.25 -15.91 -36.55
N TRP A 27 10.96 -16.02 -36.90
CA TRP A 27 9.95 -15.03 -36.50
C TRP A 27 9.87 -14.88 -34.98
N SER A 28 9.89 -16.00 -34.24
CA SER A 28 9.94 -16.01 -32.78
C SER A 28 11.18 -15.29 -32.22
N GLN A 29 12.36 -15.60 -32.77
CA GLN A 29 13.62 -14.97 -32.34
C GLN A 29 13.63 -13.45 -32.60
N ILE A 30 13.12 -13.01 -33.76
CA ILE A 30 13.03 -11.60 -34.11
C ILE A 30 12.11 -10.88 -33.12
N LEU A 31 10.92 -11.42 -32.85
CA LEU A 31 9.96 -10.84 -31.91
C LEU A 31 10.52 -10.72 -30.50
N PHE A 32 11.21 -11.75 -30.02
CA PHE A 32 11.87 -11.74 -28.72
C PHE A 32 12.95 -10.65 -28.63
N ASN A 33 13.85 -10.59 -29.61
CA ASN A 33 14.91 -9.57 -29.65
C ASN A 33 14.32 -8.16 -29.68
N LEU A 34 13.24 -7.97 -30.45
CA LEU A 34 12.55 -6.70 -30.58
C LEU A 34 11.86 -6.28 -29.27
N ALA A 35 11.26 -7.22 -28.55
CA ALA A 35 10.68 -6.99 -27.23
C ALA A 35 11.74 -6.55 -26.20
N VAL A 36 12.92 -7.18 -26.19
CA VAL A 36 14.03 -6.80 -25.30
C VAL A 36 14.52 -5.38 -25.62
N ILE A 37 14.72 -5.05 -26.91
CA ILE A 37 15.17 -3.72 -27.32
C ILE A 37 14.15 -2.65 -26.93
N ILE A 38 12.86 -2.87 -27.21
CA ILE A 38 11.78 -1.95 -26.84
C ILE A 38 11.77 -1.67 -25.34
N ASN A 39 11.86 -2.71 -24.51
CA ASN A 39 11.87 -2.56 -23.06
C ASN A 39 13.13 -1.89 -22.54
N LEU A 40 14.28 -2.12 -23.18
CA LEU A 40 15.53 -1.44 -22.86
C LEU A 40 15.44 0.07 -23.17
N ILE A 41 14.86 0.44 -24.31
CA ILE A 41 14.60 1.85 -24.64
C ILE A 41 13.66 2.47 -23.61
N VAL A 42 12.56 1.80 -23.25
CA VAL A 42 11.64 2.29 -22.21
C VAL A 42 12.37 2.46 -20.88
N ALA A 43 13.23 1.52 -20.48
CA ALA A 43 13.96 1.60 -19.21
C ALA A 43 14.95 2.78 -19.14
N PHE A 44 15.61 3.12 -20.24
CA PHE A 44 16.60 4.22 -20.26
C PHE A 44 16.01 5.61 -20.50
N PHE A 45 14.89 5.70 -21.23
CA PHE A 45 14.33 6.97 -21.68
C PHE A 45 12.98 7.31 -21.03
N TYR A 46 12.53 6.54 -20.03
CA TYR A 46 11.33 6.85 -19.25
C TYR A 46 11.69 7.71 -18.01
N PRO A 47 10.89 8.74 -17.66
CA PRO A 47 9.70 9.22 -18.35
C PRO A 47 10.00 9.93 -19.67
N PHE A 48 9.09 9.83 -20.63
CA PHE A 48 9.23 10.53 -21.91
C PHE A 48 8.81 11.98 -21.71
N ASP A 49 9.78 12.87 -21.47
CA ASP A 49 9.50 14.29 -21.30
C ASP A 49 8.95 14.89 -22.62
N THR A 50 7.66 15.22 -22.64
CA THR A 50 6.97 15.82 -23.80
C THR A 50 7.38 17.27 -24.06
N ASP A 51 8.01 17.92 -23.08
CA ASP A 51 8.27 19.36 -23.07
C ASP A 51 9.76 19.70 -23.30
N GLY A 52 10.63 18.70 -23.43
CA GLY A 52 12.06 18.88 -23.70
C GLY A 52 12.39 18.77 -25.19
N PRO A 53 13.37 19.55 -25.72
CA PRO A 53 13.91 19.29 -27.05
C PRO A 53 14.45 17.86 -27.12
N ALA A 54 14.37 17.24 -28.30
CA ALA A 54 14.91 15.90 -28.53
C ALA A 54 16.36 15.81 -28.01
N PRO A 55 16.83 14.62 -27.55
CA PRO A 55 18.18 14.50 -27.01
C PRO A 55 19.21 14.90 -28.09
N ASP A 56 19.71 16.13 -28.01
CA ASP A 56 20.67 16.67 -28.96
C ASP A 56 22.04 16.08 -28.62
N PRO A 57 22.60 15.16 -29.43
CA PRO A 57 23.85 14.49 -29.10
C PRO A 57 25.05 15.45 -29.15
N GLY A 58 24.86 16.67 -29.66
CA GLY A 58 25.93 17.54 -30.13
C GLY A 58 26.42 17.13 -31.52
N THR A 59 26.98 18.08 -32.26
CA THR A 59 27.45 17.90 -33.65
C THR A 59 28.50 16.79 -33.78
N HIS A 60 29.43 16.71 -32.83
CA HIS A 60 30.49 15.70 -32.81
C HIS A 60 29.96 14.29 -32.59
N LEU A 61 29.04 14.09 -31.64
CA LEU A 61 28.47 12.77 -31.35
C LEU A 61 27.50 12.33 -32.46
N SER A 62 26.72 13.26 -33.03
CA SER A 62 25.88 12.99 -34.20
C SER A 62 26.71 12.52 -35.39
N GLY A 63 27.83 13.20 -35.70
CA GLY A 63 28.78 12.80 -36.73
C GLY A 63 29.39 11.42 -36.46
N LEU A 64 29.72 11.11 -35.20
CA LEU A 64 30.21 9.80 -34.80
C LEU A 64 29.16 8.70 -35.00
N ILE A 65 27.90 8.93 -34.64
CA ILE A 65 26.80 7.98 -34.85
C ILE A 65 26.63 7.71 -36.36
N TRP A 66 26.72 8.73 -37.22
CA TRP A 66 26.71 8.56 -38.67
C TRP A 66 27.87 7.71 -39.17
N ALA A 67 29.10 8.01 -38.73
CA ALA A 67 30.28 7.24 -39.12
C ALA A 67 30.17 5.77 -38.70
N VAL A 68 29.72 5.50 -37.47
CA VAL A 68 29.49 4.15 -36.95
C VAL A 68 28.38 3.43 -37.73
N MET A 69 27.27 4.12 -38.03
CA MET A 69 26.18 3.54 -38.82
C MET A 69 26.65 3.16 -40.23
N LEU A 70 27.36 4.06 -40.93
CA LEU A 70 27.89 3.81 -42.27
C LEU A 70 28.94 2.70 -42.28
N LEU A 71 29.84 2.68 -41.29
CA LEU A 71 30.81 1.59 -41.11
C LEU A 71 30.10 0.26 -40.88
N SER A 72 29.09 0.23 -40.01
CA SER A 72 28.32 -0.98 -39.74
C SER A 72 27.55 -1.47 -40.98
N ALA A 73 27.07 -0.55 -41.83
CA ALA A 73 26.43 -0.88 -43.10
C ALA A 73 27.42 -1.47 -44.09
N ALA A 74 28.61 -0.88 -44.22
CA ALA A 74 29.68 -1.40 -45.08
C ALA A 74 30.12 -2.81 -44.66
N VAL A 75 30.28 -3.05 -43.34
CA VAL A 75 30.61 -4.37 -42.80
C VAL A 75 29.48 -5.38 -43.06
N ALA A 76 28.22 -4.99 -42.88
CA ALA A 76 27.08 -5.89 -43.11
C ALA A 76 26.92 -6.30 -44.59
N ILE A 77 27.27 -5.40 -45.52
CA ILE A 77 27.23 -5.67 -46.97
C ILE A 77 28.41 -6.54 -47.42
N THR A 78 29.62 -6.23 -46.93
CA THR A 78 30.83 -6.95 -47.33
C THR A 78 30.94 -8.33 -46.67
N LEU A 79 30.47 -8.46 -45.43
CA LEU A 79 30.49 -9.69 -44.65
C LEU A 79 29.11 -9.87 -43.99
N PRO A 80 28.14 -10.55 -44.64
CA PRO A 80 26.79 -10.76 -44.12
C PRO A 80 26.79 -11.80 -42.99
N LYS A 81 27.50 -11.51 -41.90
CA LYS A 81 27.47 -12.26 -40.65
C LYS A 81 26.25 -11.80 -39.85
N PRO A 82 25.57 -12.71 -39.12
CA PRO A 82 24.41 -12.36 -38.31
C PRO A 82 24.71 -11.28 -37.27
N SER A 83 25.95 -11.27 -36.75
CA SER A 83 26.42 -10.23 -35.84
C SER A 83 26.46 -8.84 -36.48
N GLY A 84 26.87 -8.73 -37.76
CA GLY A 84 26.96 -7.46 -38.48
C GLY A 84 25.59 -6.85 -38.77
N ILE A 85 24.61 -7.70 -39.12
CA ILE A 85 23.21 -7.27 -39.29
C ILE A 85 22.64 -6.77 -37.95
N ARG A 86 22.92 -7.48 -36.85
CA ARG A 86 22.48 -7.05 -35.52
C ARG A 86 23.09 -5.71 -35.11
N THR A 87 24.38 -5.49 -35.36
CA THR A 87 25.01 -4.20 -35.06
C THR A 87 24.43 -3.08 -35.91
N LEU A 88 24.15 -3.32 -37.19
CA LEU A 88 23.49 -2.34 -38.07
C LEU A 88 22.08 -1.98 -37.56
N ILE A 89 21.29 -2.97 -37.14
CA ILE A 89 19.95 -2.70 -36.57
C ILE A 89 20.06 -1.82 -35.32
N MET A 90 21.01 -2.12 -34.42
CA MET A 90 21.19 -1.34 -33.19
C MET A 90 21.65 0.10 -33.48
N THR A 91 22.56 0.31 -34.44
CA THR A 91 23.03 1.65 -34.82
C THR A 91 21.94 2.46 -35.51
N VAL A 92 21.10 1.83 -36.33
CA VAL A 92 19.91 2.46 -36.93
C VAL A 92 18.89 2.86 -35.87
N ILE A 93 18.57 1.98 -34.92
CA ILE A 93 17.65 2.30 -33.81
C ILE A 93 18.21 3.44 -32.95
N LEU A 94 19.49 3.38 -32.58
CA LEU A 94 20.15 4.46 -31.83
C LEU A 94 20.07 5.79 -32.59
N ARG A 95 20.30 5.78 -33.91
CA ARG A 95 20.18 6.97 -34.74
C ARG A 95 18.75 7.52 -34.80
N LEU A 96 17.74 6.65 -34.88
CA LEU A 96 16.33 7.04 -34.84
C LEU A 96 15.98 7.73 -33.51
N ILE A 97 16.45 7.19 -32.38
CA ILE A 97 16.26 7.80 -31.06
C ILE A 97 16.88 9.19 -31.00
N CYS A 98 18.11 9.36 -31.50
CA CYS A 98 18.80 10.66 -31.51
C CYS A 98 18.32 11.65 -32.57
N SER A 99 17.43 11.27 -33.50
CA SER A 99 16.94 12.17 -34.56
C SER A 99 15.47 12.51 -34.40
N ALA A 100 14.62 11.51 -34.16
CA ALA A 100 13.19 11.70 -33.99
C ALA A 100 12.78 11.69 -32.50
N GLY A 101 13.63 11.21 -31.61
CA GLY A 101 13.31 11.00 -30.20
C GLY A 101 12.89 9.55 -29.89
N PRO A 102 12.84 9.18 -28.60
CA PRO A 102 12.50 7.83 -28.17
C PRO A 102 11.04 7.46 -28.46
N GLN A 103 10.10 8.40 -28.32
CA GLN A 103 8.67 8.15 -28.49
C GLN A 103 8.26 7.72 -29.92
N PRO A 104 8.60 8.45 -31.00
CA PRO A 104 8.27 8.01 -32.36
C PRO A 104 9.02 6.73 -32.75
N THR A 105 10.24 6.53 -32.24
CA THR A 105 10.99 5.29 -32.46
C THR A 105 10.27 4.09 -31.84
N LEU A 106 9.74 4.22 -30.62
CA LEU A 106 8.94 3.19 -29.96
C LEU A 106 7.63 2.90 -30.68
N MET A 107 6.97 3.92 -31.25
CA MET A 107 5.77 3.73 -32.08
C MET A 107 6.08 2.93 -33.36
N LEU A 108 7.17 3.27 -34.06
CA LEU A 108 7.63 2.52 -35.24
C LEU A 108 7.95 1.06 -34.88
N LEU A 109 8.70 0.85 -33.79
CA LEU A 109 9.06 -0.50 -33.34
C LEU A 109 7.84 -1.29 -32.85
N GLY A 110 6.87 -0.60 -32.24
CA GLY A 110 5.58 -1.11 -31.81
C GLY A 110 4.69 -1.57 -32.98
N THR A 111 4.62 -0.79 -34.05
CA THR A 111 3.84 -1.17 -35.25
C THR A 111 4.49 -2.34 -35.97
N ALA A 112 5.83 -2.32 -36.12
CA ALA A 112 6.58 -3.43 -36.70
C ALA A 112 6.38 -4.75 -35.91
N THR A 113 6.37 -4.70 -34.57
CA THR A 113 6.12 -5.88 -33.73
C THR A 113 4.69 -6.43 -33.88
N VAL A 114 3.67 -5.59 -34.09
CA VAL A 114 2.30 -6.08 -34.37
C VAL A 114 2.27 -6.86 -35.67
N VAL A 115 2.86 -6.32 -36.74
CA VAL A 115 2.94 -6.99 -38.05
C VAL A 115 3.70 -8.31 -37.93
N LEU A 116 4.88 -8.30 -37.31
CA LEU A 116 5.69 -9.50 -37.10
C LEU A 116 4.96 -10.55 -36.25
N LYS A 117 4.17 -10.13 -35.25
CA LYS A 117 3.38 -11.05 -34.42
C LYS A 117 2.25 -11.69 -35.22
N GLY A 118 1.62 -10.93 -36.11
CA GLY A 118 0.66 -11.47 -37.09
C GLY A 118 1.29 -12.51 -38.01
N VAL A 119 2.48 -12.23 -38.56
CA VAL A 119 3.22 -13.18 -39.41
C VAL A 119 3.62 -14.44 -38.63
N HIS A 120 4.10 -14.29 -37.39
CA HIS A 120 4.44 -15.43 -36.54
C HIS A 120 3.21 -16.29 -36.19
N LEU A 121 2.07 -15.66 -35.88
CA LEU A 121 0.82 -16.38 -35.64
C LEU A 121 0.38 -17.16 -36.90
N LEU A 122 0.46 -16.52 -38.07
CA LEU A 122 0.18 -17.16 -39.35
C LEU A 122 1.12 -18.35 -39.62
N SER A 123 2.39 -18.21 -39.26
CA SER A 123 3.40 -19.26 -39.34
C SER A 123 3.05 -20.48 -38.49
N ILE A 124 2.64 -20.27 -37.23
CA ILE A 124 2.19 -21.33 -36.32
C ILE A 124 0.92 -22.01 -36.82
N MET A 125 -0.08 -21.21 -37.22
CA MET A 125 -1.35 -21.74 -37.75
C MET A 125 -1.12 -22.53 -39.04
N GLY A 126 -0.16 -22.11 -39.86
CA GLY A 126 0.28 -22.80 -41.06
C GLY A 126 0.92 -24.15 -40.75
N ASN A 127 1.84 -24.21 -39.79
CA ASN A 127 2.47 -25.47 -39.40
C ASN A 127 1.51 -26.44 -38.71
N ALA A 128 0.61 -25.95 -37.85
CA ALA A 128 -0.36 -26.77 -37.14
C ALA A 128 -1.57 -27.21 -38.00
N GLY A 129 -1.71 -26.65 -39.21
CA GLY A 129 -2.85 -26.92 -40.10
C GLY A 129 -4.21 -26.50 -39.54
N THR A 130 -4.20 -25.51 -38.65
CA THR A 130 -5.40 -25.07 -37.93
C THR A 130 -6.39 -24.32 -38.80
N PHE A 131 -5.97 -23.86 -39.99
CA PHE A 131 -6.85 -23.20 -40.97
C PHE A 131 -8.01 -24.08 -41.47
N GLN A 132 -7.90 -25.40 -41.40
CA GLN A 132 -9.01 -26.30 -41.77
C GLN A 132 -9.99 -26.57 -40.62
N ARG A 133 -9.69 -26.10 -39.40
CA ARG A 133 -10.53 -26.31 -38.22
C ARG A 133 -11.53 -25.15 -38.07
N SER A 134 -12.68 -25.44 -37.48
CA SER A 134 -13.66 -24.40 -37.12
C SER A 134 -13.07 -23.43 -36.08
N VAL A 135 -13.41 -22.14 -36.19
CA VAL A 135 -12.94 -21.06 -35.30
C VAL A 135 -13.14 -21.40 -33.82
N ARG A 136 -14.24 -22.07 -33.45
CA ARG A 136 -14.48 -22.51 -32.06
C ARG A 136 -13.39 -23.43 -31.53
N LYS A 137 -12.89 -24.35 -32.36
CA LYS A 137 -11.80 -25.27 -31.99
C LYS A 137 -10.46 -24.54 -31.91
N ILE A 138 -10.24 -23.53 -32.75
CA ILE A 138 -9.04 -22.67 -32.71
C ILE A 138 -9.01 -21.89 -31.39
N CYS A 139 -10.15 -21.35 -30.94
CA CYS A 139 -10.26 -20.63 -29.67
C CYS A 139 -10.19 -21.52 -28.41
N THR A 140 -10.23 -22.84 -28.56
CA THR A 140 -10.07 -23.77 -27.42
C THR A 140 -8.61 -24.19 -27.24
N ASP A 141 -7.78 -24.03 -28.28
CA ASP A 141 -6.37 -24.42 -28.25
C ASP A 141 -5.57 -23.39 -27.43
N THR A 142 -5.05 -23.83 -26.28
CA THR A 142 -4.35 -22.96 -25.33
C THR A 142 -3.12 -22.28 -25.93
N GLU A 143 -2.43 -22.93 -26.87
CA GLU A 143 -1.23 -22.38 -27.51
C GLU A 143 -1.60 -21.21 -28.45
N ILE A 144 -2.64 -21.39 -29.26
CA ILE A 144 -3.12 -20.35 -30.17
C ILE A 144 -3.72 -19.19 -29.38
N VAL A 145 -4.53 -19.49 -28.36
CA VAL A 145 -5.11 -18.48 -27.47
C VAL A 145 -4.02 -17.63 -26.82
N TYR A 146 -2.94 -18.24 -26.33
CA TYR A 146 -1.79 -17.51 -25.79
C TYR A 146 -1.22 -16.53 -26.82
N HIS A 147 -0.99 -16.95 -28.06
CA HIS A 147 -0.46 -16.08 -29.12
C HIS A 147 -1.44 -14.99 -29.58
N VAL A 148 -2.74 -15.27 -29.58
CA VAL A 148 -3.80 -14.28 -29.87
C VAL A 148 -3.88 -13.23 -28.76
N ILE A 149 -3.81 -13.65 -27.49
CA ILE A 149 -3.75 -12.71 -26.35
C ILE A 149 -2.51 -11.81 -26.48
N HIS A 150 -1.35 -12.36 -26.84
CA HIS A 150 -0.15 -11.56 -27.09
C HIS A 150 -0.32 -10.59 -28.26
N LEU A 151 -1.02 -10.99 -29.32
CA LEU A 151 -1.33 -10.09 -30.43
C LEU A 151 -2.23 -8.93 -29.96
N ILE A 152 -3.23 -9.20 -29.12
CA ILE A 152 -4.08 -8.16 -28.52
C ILE A 152 -3.24 -7.21 -27.67
N PHE A 153 -2.33 -7.70 -26.82
CA PHE A 153 -1.43 -6.84 -26.05
C PHE A 153 -0.50 -6.00 -26.93
N CYS A 154 -0.03 -6.54 -28.07
CA CYS A 154 0.74 -5.76 -29.05
C CYS A 154 -0.07 -4.60 -29.64
N PHE A 155 -1.38 -4.78 -29.89
CA PHE A 155 -2.30 -3.73 -30.33
C PHE A 155 -2.63 -2.73 -29.22
N LEU A 156 -2.87 -3.19 -27.99
CA LEU A 156 -3.12 -2.32 -26.83
C LEU A 156 -1.93 -1.39 -26.57
N ARG A 157 -0.70 -1.89 -26.72
CA ARG A 157 0.52 -1.07 -26.60
C ARG A 157 0.58 0.08 -27.63
N LEU A 158 -0.04 -0.04 -28.80
CA LEU A 158 -0.12 1.09 -29.75
C LEU A 158 -1.13 2.16 -29.32
N SER A 159 -2.12 1.78 -28.53
CA SER A 159 -3.28 2.61 -28.17
C SER A 159 -3.28 3.08 -26.72
N THR A 160 -2.26 2.73 -25.91
CA THR A 160 -2.31 2.90 -24.45
C THR A 160 -0.95 3.21 -23.81
N HIS A 161 -1.00 3.69 -22.56
CA HIS A 161 0.11 4.06 -21.65
C HIS A 161 1.35 3.16 -21.71
N SER A 162 2.54 3.71 -21.41
CA SER A 162 3.86 3.04 -21.44
C SER A 162 3.97 1.73 -20.64
N PHE A 163 3.00 1.45 -19.78
CA PHE A 163 2.91 0.21 -19.03
C PHE A 163 2.78 -1.04 -19.92
N PHE A 164 2.10 -0.94 -21.06
CA PHE A 164 1.88 -2.11 -21.93
C PHE A 164 3.17 -2.59 -22.63
N PHE A 165 4.24 -1.81 -22.62
CA PHE A 165 5.56 -2.26 -23.09
C PHE A 165 6.12 -3.38 -22.20
N SER A 166 5.91 -3.30 -20.89
CA SER A 166 6.42 -4.27 -19.91
C SER A 166 5.76 -5.64 -20.01
N VAL A 167 4.52 -5.71 -20.51
CA VAL A 167 3.80 -6.99 -20.67
C VAL A 167 4.53 -7.92 -21.66
N LEU A 168 5.26 -7.38 -22.65
CA LEU A 168 6.06 -8.20 -23.57
C LEU A 168 7.24 -8.93 -22.90
N LEU A 169 7.69 -8.48 -21.71
CA LEU A 169 8.73 -9.19 -20.97
C LEU A 169 8.26 -10.54 -20.45
N PHE A 170 6.95 -10.76 -20.28
CA PHE A 170 6.44 -12.08 -19.93
C PHE A 170 6.69 -13.12 -21.04
N ASP A 171 6.87 -12.70 -22.29
CA ASP A 171 7.27 -13.62 -23.37
C ASP A 171 8.68 -14.19 -23.13
N VAL A 172 9.57 -13.44 -22.46
CA VAL A 172 10.90 -13.94 -22.06
C VAL A 172 10.77 -15.12 -21.10
N VAL A 173 9.87 -14.98 -20.13
CA VAL A 173 9.60 -15.99 -19.11
C VAL A 173 9.01 -17.27 -19.69
N TYR A 174 8.11 -17.15 -20.67
CA TYR A 174 7.49 -18.30 -21.32
C TYR A 174 8.44 -19.02 -22.29
N ARG A 175 9.37 -18.30 -22.90
CA ARG A 175 10.31 -18.85 -23.88
C ARG A 175 11.44 -19.64 -23.25
N GLU A 176 11.86 -19.23 -22.06
CA GLU A 176 13.00 -19.82 -21.36
C GLU A 176 12.54 -21.00 -20.50
N GLU A 177 12.92 -22.22 -20.87
CA GLU A 177 12.49 -23.45 -20.18
C GLU A 177 12.87 -23.45 -18.70
N THR A 178 14.02 -22.87 -18.37
CA THR A 178 14.49 -22.77 -16.99
C THR A 178 13.58 -21.89 -16.14
N LEU A 179 13.22 -20.69 -16.61
CA LEU A 179 12.29 -19.78 -15.94
C LEU A 179 10.88 -20.36 -15.86
N LEU A 180 10.42 -21.00 -16.93
CA LEU A 180 9.12 -21.65 -16.95
C LEU A 180 9.08 -22.78 -15.92
N ASN A 181 10.13 -23.57 -15.78
CA ASN A 181 10.23 -24.61 -14.77
C ASN A 181 10.20 -24.03 -13.34
N VAL A 182 10.84 -22.88 -13.09
CA VAL A 182 10.74 -22.18 -11.80
C VAL A 182 9.30 -21.77 -11.51
N ILE A 183 8.59 -21.18 -12.47
CA ILE A 183 7.17 -20.81 -12.28
C ILE A 183 6.30 -22.03 -12.09
N ARG A 184 6.54 -23.09 -12.88
CA ARG A 184 5.82 -24.36 -12.78
C ARG A 184 6.00 -25.00 -11.41
N SER A 185 7.17 -24.84 -10.79
CA SER A 185 7.41 -25.34 -9.43
C SER A 185 6.46 -24.71 -8.40
N VAL A 186 6.12 -23.43 -8.56
CA VAL A 186 5.18 -22.70 -7.69
C VAL A 186 3.72 -23.02 -8.07
N THR A 187 3.39 -23.03 -9.36
CA THR A 187 2.02 -23.26 -9.82
C THR A 187 1.56 -24.70 -9.67
N ARG A 188 2.49 -25.68 -9.62
CA ARG A 188 2.18 -27.11 -9.38
C ARG A 188 1.39 -27.31 -8.09
N ASN A 189 1.71 -26.54 -7.04
CA ASN A 189 1.06 -26.59 -5.74
C ASN A 189 0.15 -25.37 -5.50
N GLY A 190 -0.31 -24.71 -6.56
CA GLY A 190 -1.02 -23.43 -6.50
C GLY A 190 -2.27 -23.45 -5.60
N ARG A 191 -2.98 -24.58 -5.52
CA ARG A 191 -4.14 -24.73 -4.62
C ARG A 191 -3.77 -24.48 -3.15
N SER A 192 -2.63 -24.98 -2.69
CA SER A 192 -2.18 -24.79 -1.30
C SER A 192 -1.80 -23.33 -1.05
N ILE A 193 -1.14 -22.67 -2.01
CA ILE A 193 -0.78 -21.25 -1.91
C ILE A 193 -2.03 -20.37 -1.79
N VAL A 194 -3.05 -20.65 -2.61
CA VAL A 194 -4.33 -19.93 -2.56
C VAL A 194 -5.04 -20.15 -1.23
N LEU A 195 -5.08 -21.39 -0.72
CA LEU A 195 -5.69 -21.67 0.58
C LEU A 195 -4.98 -20.94 1.73
N THR A 196 -3.65 -20.87 1.71
CA THR A 196 -2.89 -20.11 2.71
C THR A 196 -3.18 -18.61 2.63
N ALA A 197 -3.29 -18.04 1.42
CA ALA A 197 -3.64 -16.63 1.24
C ALA A 197 -5.07 -16.33 1.75
N VAL A 198 -6.02 -17.24 1.50
CA VAL A 198 -7.39 -17.14 2.03
C VAL A 198 -7.38 -17.20 3.56
N LEU A 199 -6.60 -18.11 4.16
CA LEU A 199 -6.45 -18.18 5.61
C LEU A 199 -5.89 -16.88 6.19
N ALA A 200 -4.84 -16.31 5.58
CA ALA A 200 -4.28 -15.03 5.99
C ALA A 200 -5.30 -13.90 5.90
N PHE A 201 -6.10 -13.85 4.83
CA PHE A 201 -7.17 -12.88 4.67
C PHE A 201 -8.26 -13.02 5.76
N ILE A 202 -8.68 -14.25 6.07
CA ILE A 202 -9.64 -14.53 7.14
C ILE A 202 -9.09 -14.04 8.49
N LEU A 203 -7.81 -14.30 8.80
CA LEU A 203 -7.20 -13.85 10.04
C LEU A 203 -7.16 -12.33 10.14
N VAL A 204 -6.74 -11.63 9.08
CA VAL A 204 -6.75 -10.17 9.02
C VAL A 204 -8.17 -9.63 9.21
N PHE A 205 -9.17 -10.26 8.59
CA PHE A 205 -10.56 -9.88 8.76
C PHE A 205 -11.06 -10.09 10.20
N MET A 206 -10.73 -11.22 10.84
CA MET A 206 -11.09 -11.47 12.25
C MET A 206 -10.44 -10.46 13.19
N PHE A 207 -9.14 -10.17 13.03
CA PHE A 207 -8.46 -9.15 13.82
C PHE A 207 -9.03 -7.76 13.58
N SER A 208 -9.44 -7.44 12.35
CA SER A 208 -10.13 -6.18 12.04
C SER A 208 -11.47 -6.07 12.78
N ILE A 209 -12.26 -7.14 12.85
CA ILE A 209 -13.51 -7.16 13.63
C ILE A 209 -13.24 -6.99 15.12
N ILE A 210 -12.27 -7.72 15.67
CA ILE A 210 -11.92 -7.64 17.09
C ILE A 210 -11.40 -6.23 17.43
N GLY A 211 -10.56 -5.63 16.58
CA GLY A 211 -10.07 -4.27 16.74
C GLY A 211 -11.19 -3.24 16.74
N ASN A 212 -12.10 -3.28 15.76
CA ASN A 212 -13.27 -2.39 15.74
C ASN A 212 -14.22 -2.64 16.94
N GLY A 213 -14.32 -3.89 17.41
CA GLY A 213 -15.10 -4.27 18.58
C GLY A 213 -14.48 -3.82 19.91
N GLN A 214 -13.15 -3.75 20.00
CA GLN A 214 -12.41 -3.21 21.15
C GLN A 214 -12.46 -1.67 21.15
N GLU A 215 -12.27 -1.02 20.01
CA GLU A 215 -12.49 0.43 19.84
C GLU A 215 -13.90 0.84 20.30
N SER A 216 -14.92 0.02 19.95
CA SER A 216 -16.31 0.24 20.40
C SER A 216 -16.54 -0.05 21.89
N ARG A 217 -15.64 -0.78 22.56
CA ARG A 217 -15.71 -1.07 24.01
C ARG A 217 -14.91 -0.06 24.84
N ASP A 218 -13.72 0.32 24.40
CA ASP A 218 -12.91 1.38 25.02
C ASP A 218 -13.51 2.78 24.78
N GLY A 219 -14.18 2.99 23.65
CA GLY A 219 -14.98 4.18 23.37
C GLY A 219 -16.21 4.37 24.27
N ARG A 220 -16.54 3.41 25.15
CA ARG A 220 -17.58 3.58 26.19
C ARG A 220 -17.04 3.96 27.55
N HIS A 221 -15.73 3.99 27.74
CA HIS A 221 -15.08 4.49 28.97
C HIS A 221 -14.49 5.89 28.82
N PHE A 222 -14.29 6.37 27.60
CA PHE A 222 -13.98 7.78 27.35
C PHE A 222 -15.28 8.58 27.22
N GLN A 223 -15.75 9.17 28.32
CA GLN A 223 -16.57 10.36 28.16
C GLN A 223 -15.71 11.40 27.42
N PRO A 224 -16.20 12.02 26.32
CA PRO A 224 -15.45 13.08 25.68
C PRO A 224 -15.20 14.17 26.72
N PHE A 225 -13.91 14.50 26.90
CA PHE A 225 -13.39 15.45 27.90
C PHE A 225 -14.13 16.80 27.91
N GLY A 226 -14.86 17.14 26.84
CA GLY A 226 -15.69 18.33 26.73
C GLY A 226 -16.99 18.36 27.54
N ARG A 227 -17.38 17.30 28.27
CA ARG A 227 -18.61 17.29 29.11
C ARG A 227 -18.39 17.30 30.62
N VAL A 228 -17.14 17.12 31.08
CA VAL A 228 -16.80 17.02 32.51
C VAL A 228 -15.71 18.01 32.84
N SER A 229 -15.81 18.68 33.99
CA SER A 229 -14.82 19.68 34.43
C SER A 229 -13.46 19.07 34.77
N GLN A 230 -13.44 17.85 35.31
CA GLN A 230 -12.23 17.11 35.71
C GLN A 230 -12.53 15.59 35.70
N ILE A 231 -11.50 14.77 35.48
CA ILE A 231 -11.57 13.30 35.59
C ILE A 231 -10.32 12.75 36.26
N ILE A 232 -10.47 11.69 37.07
CA ILE A 232 -9.32 10.98 37.65
C ILE A 232 -9.01 9.76 36.80
N VAL A 233 -7.78 9.70 36.31
CA VAL A 233 -7.25 8.61 35.48
C VAL A 233 -6.17 7.87 36.26
N THR A 234 -6.22 6.54 36.25
CA THR A 234 -5.16 5.69 36.81
C THR A 234 -4.10 5.41 35.76
N SER A 235 -2.82 5.33 36.15
CA SER A 235 -1.75 4.89 35.25
C SER A 235 -2.03 3.47 34.70
N GLN A 236 -1.59 3.21 33.47
CA GLN A 236 -1.79 1.92 32.76
C GLN A 236 -1.21 0.70 33.49
N TYR A 237 -0.32 0.92 34.46
CA TYR A 237 0.35 -0.10 35.26
C TYR A 237 -0.07 -0.09 36.74
N GLY A 238 -1.09 0.69 37.11
CA GLY A 238 -1.63 0.80 38.46
C GLY A 238 -2.88 -0.04 38.67
N TRP A 239 -3.28 -0.19 39.94
CA TRP A 239 -4.54 -0.86 40.29
C TRP A 239 -5.74 -0.05 39.79
N THR A 240 -6.71 -0.72 39.20
CA THR A 240 -7.99 -0.09 38.83
C THR A 240 -8.80 0.25 40.08
N ALA A 241 -9.75 1.20 40.00
CA ALA A 241 -10.59 1.59 41.14
C ALA A 241 -11.36 0.41 41.77
N ASN A 242 -11.69 -0.63 40.98
CA ASN A 242 -12.30 -1.85 41.47
C ASN A 242 -11.31 -2.77 42.21
N MET A 243 -10.03 -2.75 41.84
CA MET A 243 -8.96 -3.49 42.53
C MET A 243 -8.60 -2.86 43.87
N GLU A 244 -8.65 -1.53 44.03
CA GLU A 244 -8.43 -0.86 45.32
C GLU A 244 -9.48 -1.21 46.39
N ARG A 245 -10.69 -1.66 46.00
CA ARG A 245 -11.72 -2.10 46.95
C ARG A 245 -11.43 -3.44 47.61
N ILE A 246 -10.53 -4.23 47.03
CA ILE A 246 -10.17 -5.56 47.51
C ILE A 246 -8.79 -5.47 48.17
N PRO A 247 -8.65 -5.71 49.49
CA PRO A 247 -7.36 -5.54 50.15
C PRO A 247 -6.31 -6.55 49.60
N PRO A 248 -5.11 -6.10 49.20
CA PRO A 248 -4.04 -7.01 48.80
C PRO A 248 -3.63 -7.90 49.97
N PRO A 249 -3.29 -9.18 49.72
CA PRO A 249 -2.56 -9.97 50.70
C PRO A 249 -1.15 -9.37 50.86
N SER A 250 -0.99 -8.53 51.89
CA SER A 250 0.29 -8.18 52.54
C SER A 250 1.48 -7.87 51.61
N MET A 251 1.38 -6.86 50.74
CA MET A 251 2.57 -6.23 50.13
C MET A 251 2.26 -4.83 49.58
N GLY A 252 2.72 -3.77 50.26
CA GLY A 252 2.42 -2.36 49.97
C GLY A 252 3.17 -1.73 48.79
N TYR A 253 3.35 -2.43 47.67
CA TYR A 253 4.17 -1.93 46.54
C TYR A 253 3.40 -1.46 45.30
N MET A 254 2.07 -1.39 45.34
CA MET A 254 1.28 -0.87 44.19
C MET A 254 0.10 0.00 44.66
N ALA A 255 0.38 1.16 45.26
CA ALA A 255 -0.64 2.19 45.36
C ALA A 255 -0.93 2.74 43.95
N ALA A 256 -2.20 2.84 43.55
CA ALA A 256 -2.53 3.41 42.25
C ALA A 256 -2.16 4.90 42.25
N LYS A 257 -1.32 5.31 41.30
CA LYS A 257 -1.03 6.73 41.10
C LYS A 257 -2.26 7.36 40.43
N LYS A 258 -3.07 8.06 41.23
CA LYS A 258 -4.28 8.79 40.81
C LYS A 258 -3.84 10.10 40.16
N ASN A 259 -3.92 10.20 38.83
CA ASN A 259 -3.65 11.44 38.12
C ASN A 259 -4.98 12.18 37.92
N LEU A 260 -5.09 13.39 38.46
CA LEU A 260 -6.24 14.27 38.21
C LEU A 260 -5.99 15.03 36.91
N GLU A 261 -6.79 14.75 35.88
CA GLU A 261 -6.77 15.51 34.64
C GLU A 261 -7.83 16.60 34.69
N ILE A 262 -7.42 17.86 34.50
CA ILE A 262 -8.27 19.04 34.58
C ILE A 262 -8.54 19.56 33.17
N ASN A 263 -9.80 19.84 32.85
CA ASN A 263 -10.17 20.53 31.61
C ASN A 263 -10.11 22.05 31.84
N SER A 264 -9.07 22.70 31.29
CA SER A 264 -8.90 24.17 31.40
C SER A 264 -10.01 24.97 30.72
N ASP A 265 -10.66 24.40 29.71
CA ASP A 265 -11.62 25.10 28.86
C ASP A 265 -13.06 24.98 29.39
N HIS A 266 -13.25 24.30 30.52
CA HIS A 266 -14.57 24.11 31.11
C HIS A 266 -15.04 25.38 31.85
N PRO A 267 -16.26 25.88 31.61
CA PRO A 267 -16.77 27.13 32.21
C PRO A 267 -16.67 27.20 33.74
N ILE A 268 -16.85 26.06 34.43
CA ILE A 268 -16.71 25.95 35.89
C ILE A 268 -15.26 26.18 36.34
N VAL A 269 -14.27 25.62 35.61
CA VAL A 269 -12.85 25.75 35.97
C VAL A 269 -12.38 27.19 35.75
N GLU A 270 -12.82 27.81 34.66
CA GLU A 270 -12.52 29.22 34.39
C GLU A 270 -13.17 30.16 35.42
N ALA A 271 -14.43 29.91 35.80
CA ALA A 271 -15.11 30.69 36.84
C ALA A 271 -14.44 30.54 38.22
N LEU A 272 -13.95 29.34 38.55
CA LEU A 272 -13.19 29.11 39.78
C LEU A 272 -11.83 29.78 39.75
N ARG A 273 -11.15 29.80 38.60
CA ARG A 273 -9.89 30.52 38.42
C ARG A 273 -10.05 32.01 38.69
N VAL A 274 -11.06 32.64 38.10
CA VAL A 274 -11.35 34.06 38.29
C VAL A 274 -11.68 34.37 39.76
N LYS A 275 -12.48 33.51 40.43
CA LYS A 275 -12.78 33.70 41.86
C LYS A 275 -11.56 33.50 42.78
N ALA A 276 -10.72 32.52 42.49
CA ALA A 276 -9.50 32.26 43.25
C ALA A 276 -8.43 33.37 43.06
N GLU A 277 -8.39 34.00 41.89
CA GLU A 277 -7.54 35.18 41.64
C GLU A 277 -8.02 36.42 42.40
N ALA A 278 -9.33 36.56 42.59
CA ALA A 278 -9.92 37.65 43.37
C ALA A 278 -9.67 37.52 44.88
N ASP A 279 -9.82 36.32 45.44
CA ASP A 279 -9.47 36.03 46.84
C ASP A 279 -8.91 34.60 47.01
N LYS A 280 -7.62 34.52 47.36
CA LYS A 280 -6.92 33.25 47.58
C LYS A 280 -7.33 32.52 48.86
N LYS A 281 -8.05 33.17 49.77
CA LYS A 281 -8.47 32.61 51.06
C LYS A 281 -9.97 32.38 51.16
N ASP A 282 -10.70 32.50 50.05
CA ASP A 282 -12.13 32.22 50.03
C ASP A 282 -12.42 30.74 50.36
N LYS A 283 -13.00 30.53 51.54
CA LYS A 283 -13.41 29.21 52.05
C LYS A 283 -14.41 28.54 51.11
N ALA A 284 -15.28 29.30 50.45
CA ALA A 284 -16.26 28.77 49.51
C ALA A 284 -15.60 28.25 48.23
N VAL A 285 -14.57 28.95 47.72
CA VAL A 285 -13.79 28.47 46.56
C VAL A 285 -13.02 27.20 46.93
N LYS A 286 -12.42 27.13 48.11
CA LYS A 286 -11.74 25.91 48.61
C LYS A 286 -12.71 24.73 48.71
N ASP A 287 -13.91 24.95 49.25
CA ASP A 287 -14.94 23.91 49.35
C ASP A 287 -15.46 23.48 47.97
N LEU A 288 -15.65 24.40 47.02
CA LEU A 288 -16.04 24.06 45.64
C LEU A 288 -14.98 23.22 44.92
N VAL A 289 -13.70 23.58 45.05
CA VAL A 289 -12.58 22.83 44.45
C VAL A 289 -12.49 21.43 45.06
N MET A 290 -12.62 21.31 46.37
CA MET A 290 -12.58 19.99 47.03
C MET A 290 -13.80 19.13 46.66
N LEU A 291 -14.99 19.73 46.52
CA LEU A 291 -16.16 19.01 46.02
C LEU A 291 -16.00 18.49 44.59
N LEU A 292 -15.40 19.29 43.70
CA LEU A 292 -15.09 18.84 42.33
C LEU A 292 -14.13 17.65 42.35
N PHE A 293 -13.11 17.70 43.20
CA PHE A 293 -12.17 16.60 43.38
C PHE A 293 -12.86 15.33 43.91
N GLU A 294 -13.64 15.42 44.99
CA GLU A 294 -14.36 14.28 45.57
C GLU A 294 -15.42 13.70 44.62
N THR A 295 -16.09 14.56 43.85
CA THR A 295 -17.04 14.12 42.82
C THR A 295 -16.33 13.37 41.69
N SER A 296 -15.12 13.81 41.32
CA SER A 296 -14.29 13.12 40.33
C SER A 296 -13.79 11.76 40.83
N LEU A 297 -13.45 11.65 42.13
CA LEU A 297 -13.12 10.37 42.77
C LEU A 297 -14.28 9.38 42.70
N LEU A 298 -15.47 9.82 43.10
CA LEU A 298 -16.67 9.00 43.08
C LEU A 298 -17.07 8.57 41.66
N SER A 299 -17.01 9.49 40.69
CA SER A 299 -17.33 9.21 39.29
C SER A 299 -16.34 8.24 38.63
N SER A 300 -15.06 8.31 39.03
CA SER A 300 -14.02 7.36 38.62
C SER A 300 -14.05 6.04 39.41
N GLY A 301 -15.00 5.87 40.34
CA GLY A 301 -15.25 4.61 41.06
C GLY A 301 -14.45 4.41 42.36
N PHE A 302 -13.71 5.42 42.81
CA PHE A 302 -12.96 5.40 44.08
C PHE A 302 -13.84 5.65 45.30
N SER A 303 -13.38 5.16 46.45
CA SER A 303 -14.01 5.45 47.76
C SER A 303 -13.44 6.74 48.34
N LEU A 304 -14.27 7.49 49.07
CA LEU A 304 -13.82 8.65 49.84
C LEU A 304 -13.13 8.17 51.12
N GLU A 305 -12.02 8.82 51.48
CA GLU A 305 -11.31 8.55 52.75
C GLU A 305 -12.16 9.00 53.94
N GLU A 306 -12.83 10.15 53.82
CA GLU A 306 -13.64 10.75 54.88
C GLU A 306 -15.04 11.18 54.38
N PRO A 307 -16.01 10.23 54.28
CA PRO A 307 -17.36 10.54 53.79
C PRO A 307 -18.12 11.59 54.61
N ALA A 308 -17.83 11.68 55.91
CA ALA A 308 -18.46 12.65 56.81
C ALA A 308 -18.07 14.10 56.48
N VAL A 309 -16.80 14.35 56.14
CA VAL A 309 -16.30 15.69 55.79
C VAL A 309 -16.86 16.13 54.43
N HIS A 310 -16.95 15.22 53.46
CA HIS A 310 -17.61 15.46 52.19
C HIS A 310 -19.09 15.86 52.38
N GLY A 311 -19.83 15.13 53.22
CA GLY A 311 -21.22 15.46 53.55
C GLY A 311 -21.37 16.85 54.17
N SER A 312 -20.53 17.18 55.16
CA SER A 312 -20.50 18.51 55.78
C SER A 312 -20.22 19.62 54.76
N ARG A 313 -19.35 19.37 53.78
CA ARG A 313 -19.04 20.32 52.70
C ARG A 313 -20.20 20.55 51.73
N ILE A 314 -20.95 19.49 51.39
CA ILE A 314 -22.18 19.60 50.60
C ILE A 314 -23.20 20.49 51.34
N TYR A 315 -23.41 20.26 52.64
CA TYR A 315 -24.33 21.07 53.43
C TYR A 315 -23.93 22.55 53.48
N ARG A 316 -22.62 22.86 53.60
CA ARG A 316 -22.12 24.26 53.52
C ARG A 316 -22.42 24.90 52.17
N MET A 317 -22.18 24.19 51.06
CA MET A 317 -22.48 24.74 49.72
C MET A 317 -23.97 24.93 49.47
N ILE A 318 -24.84 24.05 50.00
CA ILE A 318 -26.29 24.21 49.91
C ILE A 318 -26.73 25.46 50.68
N LYS A 319 -26.21 25.66 51.91
CA LYS A 319 -26.50 26.86 52.71
C LYS A 319 -26.07 28.14 51.99
N LEU A 320 -24.86 28.13 51.42
CA LEU A 320 -24.34 29.25 50.64
C LEU A 320 -25.16 29.53 49.38
N GLY A 321 -25.60 28.49 48.67
CA GLY A 321 -26.49 28.63 47.50
C GLY A 321 -27.89 29.13 47.83
N LEU A 322 -28.35 28.92 49.06
CA LEU A 322 -29.64 29.40 49.58
C LEU A 322 -29.55 30.75 50.32
N GLY A 323 -28.34 31.31 50.48
CA GLY A 323 -28.12 32.58 51.18
C GLY A 323 -28.38 32.52 52.69
N ILE A 324 -28.13 31.37 53.33
CA ILE A 324 -28.28 31.17 54.78
C ILE A 324 -26.91 31.38 55.45
N ASP A 325 -26.84 32.25 56.46
CA ASP A 325 -25.59 32.58 57.17
C ASP A 325 -24.94 31.35 57.84
N GLU A 326 -23.60 31.32 57.89
CA GLU A 326 -22.80 30.16 58.32
C GLU A 326 -22.91 29.84 59.84
N ASP A 327 -23.56 30.68 60.64
CA ASP A 327 -23.50 30.62 62.11
C ASP A 327 -24.37 29.52 62.77
N ASP A 328 -25.14 28.75 61.98
CA ASP A 328 -26.10 27.75 62.50
C ASP A 328 -25.67 26.26 62.30
N VAL A 329 -24.41 25.89 62.51
CA VAL A 329 -24.02 24.46 62.65
C VAL A 329 -22.89 24.26 63.69
N PRO A 330 -22.97 23.23 64.56
CA PRO A 330 -21.86 22.87 65.44
C PRO A 330 -20.60 22.55 64.64
N ALA A 331 -19.46 23.07 65.08
CA ALA A 331 -18.13 22.75 64.57
C ALA A 331 -17.87 21.23 64.69
N GLY A 332 -18.10 20.51 63.61
CA GLY A 332 -17.82 19.09 63.48
C GLY A 332 -16.54 18.87 62.66
N GLY A 333 -15.40 18.86 63.35
CA GLY A 333 -14.20 18.14 62.94
C GLY A 333 -13.20 18.87 62.05
N GLU A 334 -12.52 19.90 62.56
CA GLU A 334 -11.20 20.31 62.08
C GLU A 334 -10.48 21.04 63.23
N GLU A 335 -9.87 20.29 64.16
CA GLU A 335 -8.77 20.72 65.04
C GLU A 335 -8.40 19.58 66.01
N ALA A 336 -7.50 18.68 65.59
CA ALA A 336 -6.63 17.89 66.49
C ALA A 336 -5.68 16.99 65.68
N LYS A 337 -4.52 17.53 65.29
CA LYS A 337 -3.19 16.88 65.31
C LYS A 337 -2.19 17.73 64.51
N ALA A 338 -1.77 18.83 65.12
CA ALA A 338 -0.39 19.30 64.97
C ALA A 338 0.29 19.02 66.33
N GLU A 339 1.53 18.54 66.28
CA GLU A 339 2.44 18.22 67.39
C GLU A 339 2.22 16.85 68.08
N GLU A 340 2.92 15.82 67.59
CA GLU A 340 3.83 15.01 68.43
C GLU A 340 4.78 14.14 67.59
N GLU A 341 6.07 14.32 67.86
CA GLU A 341 7.20 13.39 67.72
C GLU A 341 7.71 12.94 66.33
N MET A 342 8.85 13.55 65.94
CA MET A 342 9.93 12.78 65.32
C MET A 342 10.36 11.65 66.25
N PRO A 343 10.77 10.50 65.70
CA PRO A 343 12.10 10.01 66.08
C PRO A 343 12.92 9.45 64.91
N SER A 344 14.21 9.83 64.97
CA SER A 344 15.47 9.21 64.47
C SER A 344 15.61 8.80 63.01
#